data_AF-K6WQ38-F1
#
_entry.id   AF-K6WQ38-F1
#
_cell.length_a   1.000
_cell.length_b   1.000
_cell.length_c   1.000
_cell.angle_alpha   90.00
_cell.angle_beta   90.00
_cell.angle_gamma   90.00
#
_symmetry.space_group_name_H-M   'P 1'
#
loop_
_entity.id
_entity.type
_entity.pdbx_description
1 polymer ?
#
loop_
_entity_poly.entity_id
_entity_poly.type
_entity_poly.pdbx_seq_one_letter_code
_entity_poly.pdbx_strand_id
1 'polypeptide(L)'
;MPRRVLLEGESKTLTFPWGKGLTVDSIMADSTDHIDWVYPSTGTKMLKAQHPEFDLSQQGIHAAAGVGCADCHMPYKREGAVKLTDHHIRSPLLMVNNACQSCHSVSEDDLNSRVKTIQDRFIHSRDVAMDSLLALITDLEKAQTDGTEAKRIEVARSYHRKASFFIDYLYSENSYGFHAPAESGRIFADAIDAARKGQAALAGTVTEPAELDGPDQSGPAPSPKPANATATPTPPATPTVTAPPSPAGTPGATGTP
;
A
#
# COMPACT_ATOMS: atom_id res chain seq x y z
N MET A 1 10.97 6.40 -16.84
CA MET A 1 11.74 5.83 -15.71
C MET A 1 10.98 4.60 -15.22
N PRO A 2 11.65 3.46 -14.95
CA PRO A 2 10.99 2.26 -14.43
C PRO A 2 10.56 2.46 -12.97
N ARG A 3 9.79 1.52 -12.42
CA ARG A 3 8.69 1.82 -11.51
C ARG A 3 8.47 0.70 -10.45
N ARG A 4 8.09 0.85 -9.16
CA ARG A 4 7.50 -0.28 -8.34
C ARG A 4 6.58 0.16 -7.22
N VAL A 5 5.39 -0.43 -7.04
CA VAL A 5 5.34 -1.80 -6.47
C VAL A 5 4.29 -2.76 -7.06
N LEU A 6 4.71 -3.58 -8.04
CA LEU A 6 4.22 -4.93 -8.40
C LEU A 6 5.40 -5.76 -8.98
N LEU A 7 5.23 -7.08 -9.12
CA LEU A 7 6.22 -8.01 -9.69
C LEU A 7 5.72 -8.60 -11.02
N GLU A 8 6.25 -8.14 -12.15
CA GLU A 8 5.75 -8.55 -13.48
C GLU A 8 6.61 -9.63 -14.17
N GLY A 9 5.92 -10.56 -14.85
CA GLY A 9 6.51 -11.61 -15.68
C GLY A 9 7.34 -12.64 -14.91
N GLU A 10 7.93 -13.59 -15.65
CA GLU A 10 8.80 -14.63 -15.06
C GLU A 10 10.02 -14.03 -14.33
N SER A 11 10.52 -12.89 -14.80
CA SER A 11 11.65 -12.16 -14.22
C SER A 11 11.30 -11.34 -12.97
N LYS A 12 10.03 -11.24 -12.57
CA LYS A 12 9.56 -10.48 -11.40
C LYS A 12 10.03 -9.02 -11.43
N THR A 13 9.91 -8.41 -12.61
CA THR A 13 10.40 -7.07 -12.95
C THR A 13 9.73 -5.99 -12.10
N LEU A 14 10.46 -4.89 -11.95
CA LEU A 14 10.05 -3.71 -11.22
C LEU A 14 9.02 -2.90 -12.04
N THR A 15 7.71 -2.98 -11.67
CA THR A 15 6.65 -2.11 -12.26
C THR A 15 5.74 -1.41 -11.22
N PHE A 16 5.47 -0.10 -11.36
CA PHE A 16 4.41 0.65 -10.66
C PHE A 16 3.18 0.62 -11.59
N PRO A 17 1.98 0.29 -11.09
CA PRO A 17 0.71 0.31 -11.83
C PRO A 17 0.19 1.75 -12.05
N TRP A 18 0.98 2.59 -12.72
CA TRP A 18 0.69 4.01 -12.99
C TRP A 18 0.40 4.30 -14.46
N GLY A 19 0.07 3.30 -15.28
CA GLY A 19 -0.31 3.47 -16.69
C GLY A 19 -1.61 4.25 -16.86
N LYS A 20 -2.59 4.02 -15.96
CA LYS A 20 -3.90 4.69 -15.96
C LYS A 20 -4.04 5.86 -14.96
N GLY A 21 -2.99 6.20 -14.21
CA GLY A 21 -2.97 7.31 -13.23
C GLY A 21 -2.47 6.92 -11.83
N LEU A 22 -2.56 7.85 -10.86
CA LEU A 22 -2.07 7.69 -9.48
C LEU A 22 -3.19 7.56 -8.43
N THR A 23 -4.47 7.51 -8.83
CA THR A 23 -5.57 7.22 -7.88
C THR A 23 -5.64 5.71 -7.63
N VAL A 24 -6.20 5.28 -6.49
CA VAL A 24 -6.37 3.84 -6.22
C VAL A 24 -7.22 3.14 -7.29
N ASP A 25 -8.22 3.84 -7.85
CA ASP A 25 -9.07 3.35 -8.93
C ASP A 25 -8.27 3.19 -10.24
N SER A 26 -7.43 4.18 -10.60
CA SER A 26 -6.50 4.07 -11.73
C SER A 26 -5.51 2.93 -11.57
N ILE A 27 -4.94 2.79 -10.37
CA ILE A 27 -3.97 1.76 -10.01
C ILE A 27 -4.59 0.37 -10.10
N MET A 28 -5.79 0.18 -9.56
CA MET A 28 -6.52 -1.08 -9.64
C MET A 28 -6.83 -1.44 -11.10
N ALA A 29 -7.28 -0.46 -11.89
CA ALA A 29 -7.53 -0.65 -13.31
C ALA A 29 -6.26 -0.90 -14.14
N ASP A 30 -5.08 -0.45 -13.71
CA ASP A 30 -3.80 -0.78 -14.35
C ASP A 30 -3.30 -2.18 -13.94
N SER A 31 -3.76 -2.68 -12.79
CA SER A 31 -3.42 -3.97 -12.17
C SER A 31 -4.43 -5.09 -12.46
N THR A 32 -5.32 -4.89 -13.43
CA THR A 32 -6.50 -5.75 -13.68
C THR A 32 -6.15 -7.22 -13.84
N ASP A 33 -5.23 -7.58 -14.76
CA ASP A 33 -4.82 -8.98 -14.96
C ASP A 33 -3.89 -9.54 -13.85
N HIS A 34 -3.43 -8.68 -12.92
CA HIS A 34 -2.45 -9.07 -11.92
C HIS A 34 -3.08 -9.79 -10.72
N ILE A 35 -2.39 -10.81 -10.23
CA ILE A 35 -2.81 -11.65 -9.10
C ILE A 35 -1.59 -11.91 -8.22
N ASP A 36 -1.56 -11.30 -7.03
CA ASP A 36 -0.48 -11.51 -6.05
C ASP A 36 -0.62 -12.85 -5.32
N TRP A 37 -1.86 -13.24 -4.98
CA TRP A 37 -2.18 -14.55 -4.42
C TRP A 37 -3.66 -14.92 -4.60
N VAL A 38 -4.02 -16.17 -4.27
CA VAL A 38 -5.41 -16.61 -4.12
C VAL A 38 -5.74 -16.75 -2.64
N TYR A 39 -6.78 -16.05 -2.17
CA TYR A 39 -7.19 -16.05 -0.77
C TYR A 39 -7.67 -17.45 -0.37
N PRO A 40 -7.07 -18.13 0.64
CA PRO A 40 -7.24 -19.57 0.81
C PRO A 40 -8.68 -20.04 1.03
N SER A 41 -9.46 -19.38 1.88
CA SER A 41 -10.80 -19.85 2.27
C SER A 41 -11.92 -19.41 1.31
N THR A 42 -11.79 -18.25 0.68
CA THR A 42 -12.79 -17.72 -0.27
C THR A 42 -12.50 -18.08 -1.73
N GLY A 43 -11.25 -18.37 -2.09
CA GLY A 43 -10.82 -18.58 -3.49
C GLY A 43 -10.62 -17.30 -4.32
N THR A 44 -10.66 -16.13 -3.70
CA THR A 44 -10.56 -14.84 -4.41
C THR A 44 -9.15 -14.57 -4.92
N LYS A 45 -8.99 -14.14 -6.17
CA LYS A 45 -7.71 -13.72 -6.76
C LYS A 45 -7.40 -12.27 -6.35
N MET A 46 -6.40 -12.07 -5.49
CA MET A 46 -6.16 -10.81 -4.76
C MET A 46 -5.08 -9.92 -5.39
N LEU A 47 -5.10 -8.65 -5.00
CA LEU A 47 -3.98 -7.71 -5.13
C LEU A 47 -3.43 -7.37 -3.74
N LYS A 48 -2.16 -6.94 -3.69
CA LYS A 48 -1.50 -6.34 -2.52
C LYS A 48 -0.96 -4.98 -2.90
N ALA A 49 -1.35 -3.94 -2.16
CA ALA A 49 -0.67 -2.65 -2.23
C ALA A 49 0.61 -2.68 -1.37
N GLN A 50 1.61 -1.87 -1.69
CA GLN A 50 2.76 -1.68 -0.79
C GLN A 50 3.12 -0.20 -0.74
N HIS A 51 3.14 0.35 0.48
CA HIS A 51 3.66 1.68 0.82
C HIS A 51 3.44 2.74 -0.29
N PRO A 52 2.16 3.11 -0.56
CA PRO A 52 1.80 4.06 -1.61
C PRO A 52 1.88 5.52 -1.12
N GLU A 53 2.90 5.88 -0.33
CA GLU A 53 3.08 7.25 0.19
C GLU A 53 3.13 8.29 -0.94
N PHE A 54 3.78 7.97 -2.07
CA PHE A 54 3.83 8.88 -3.21
C PHE A 54 2.43 9.08 -3.80
N ASP A 55 1.79 7.99 -4.19
CA ASP A 55 0.48 7.93 -4.83
C ASP A 55 -0.59 8.64 -4.01
N LEU A 56 -0.69 8.33 -2.70
CA LEU A 56 -1.67 8.94 -1.81
C LEU A 56 -1.33 10.40 -1.50
N SER A 57 -0.06 10.75 -1.30
CA SER A 57 0.32 12.15 -1.02
C SER A 57 0.05 13.09 -2.19
N GLN A 58 0.11 12.62 -3.45
CA GLN A 58 -0.28 13.44 -4.61
C GLN A 58 -1.78 13.82 -4.61
N GLN A 59 -2.63 13.10 -3.86
CA GLN A 59 -4.05 13.44 -3.67
C GLN A 59 -4.29 14.42 -2.49
N GLY A 60 -3.21 14.87 -1.84
CA GLY A 60 -3.23 15.73 -0.66
C GLY A 60 -3.17 17.23 -0.97
N ILE A 61 -3.74 18.04 -0.07
CA ILE A 61 -3.69 19.51 -0.17
C ILE A 61 -2.25 20.07 -0.16
N HIS A 62 -1.33 19.39 0.52
CA HIS A 62 0.08 19.77 0.55
C HIS A 62 0.75 19.62 -0.82
N ALA A 63 0.57 18.48 -1.50
CA ALA A 63 1.09 18.28 -2.86
C ALA A 63 0.41 19.23 -3.86
N ALA A 64 -0.92 19.44 -3.74
CA ALA A 64 -1.65 20.41 -4.56
C ALA A 64 -1.16 21.87 -4.37
N ALA A 65 -0.61 22.19 -3.20
CA ALA A 65 0.04 23.48 -2.90
C ALA A 65 1.54 23.52 -3.27
N GLY A 66 2.09 22.45 -3.86
CA GLY A 66 3.51 22.36 -4.26
C GLY A 66 4.49 22.01 -3.14
N VAL A 67 4.00 21.58 -1.97
CA VAL A 67 4.85 21.11 -0.86
C VAL A 67 5.35 19.71 -1.16
N GLY A 68 6.66 19.51 -1.15
CA GLY A 68 7.32 18.23 -1.40
C GLY A 68 7.64 17.45 -0.13
N CYS A 69 7.95 16.15 -0.27
CA CYS A 69 8.25 15.27 0.86
C CYS A 69 9.39 15.80 1.74
N ALA A 70 10.38 16.44 1.12
CA ALA A 70 11.56 17.00 1.80
C ALA A 70 11.22 18.18 2.72
N ASP A 71 10.19 18.97 2.43
CA ASP A 71 9.82 20.14 3.23
C ASP A 71 9.39 19.74 4.66
N CYS A 72 8.76 18.57 4.79
CA CYS A 72 8.33 18.01 6.08
C CYS A 72 9.32 16.99 6.67
N HIS A 73 9.88 16.09 5.85
CA HIS A 73 10.69 14.96 6.34
C HIS A 73 12.20 15.21 6.33
N MET A 74 12.68 16.21 5.59
CA MET A 74 14.09 16.62 5.53
C MET A 74 14.22 18.14 5.75
N PRO A 75 13.58 18.70 6.80
CA PRO A 75 13.47 20.14 6.95
C PRO A 75 14.86 20.76 7.17
N TYR A 76 14.97 22.05 6.84
CA TYR A 76 16.23 22.76 7.02
C TYR A 76 16.48 23.08 8.49
N LYS A 77 17.69 22.77 8.97
CA LYS A 77 18.23 23.18 10.27
C LYS A 77 19.35 24.21 10.10
N ARG A 78 19.64 24.95 11.18
CA ARG A 78 20.77 25.89 11.25
C ARG A 78 21.88 25.33 12.13
N GLU A 79 23.10 25.33 11.63
CA GLU A 79 24.31 25.05 12.41
C GLU A 79 25.26 26.23 12.25
N GLY A 80 25.30 27.08 13.29
CA GLY A 80 25.94 28.40 13.22
C GLY A 80 25.34 29.27 12.09
N ALA A 81 26.19 29.71 11.16
CA ALA A 81 25.78 30.51 10.01
C ALA A 81 25.23 29.68 8.83
N VAL A 82 25.36 28.34 8.86
CA VAL A 82 25.07 27.47 7.71
C VAL A 82 23.64 26.91 7.81
N LYS A 83 22.95 26.87 6.67
CA LYS A 83 21.67 26.18 6.48
C LYS A 83 21.93 24.78 5.93
N LEU A 84 21.51 23.74 6.65
CA LEU A 84 21.72 22.34 6.28
C LEU A 84 20.38 21.62 6.15
N THR A 85 20.26 20.70 5.21
CA THR A 85 19.12 19.76 5.10
C THR A 85 19.28 18.67 6.16
N ASP A 86 18.27 18.47 7.01
CA ASP A 86 18.30 17.31 7.91
C ASP A 86 18.06 16.01 7.13
N HIS A 87 18.97 15.06 7.28
CA HIS A 87 18.89 13.74 6.63
C HIS A 87 18.43 12.64 7.59
N HIS A 88 18.13 12.98 8.85
CA HIS A 88 17.50 12.06 9.79
C HIS A 88 15.98 11.99 9.50
N ILE A 89 15.63 11.31 8.42
CA ILE A 89 14.23 11.10 8.00
C ILE A 89 13.49 10.32 9.08
N ARG A 90 12.44 10.95 9.63
CA ARG A 90 11.57 10.42 10.69
C ARG A 90 10.21 11.12 10.65
N SER A 91 9.37 10.88 11.65
CA SER A 91 8.10 11.60 11.80
C SER A 91 8.34 13.12 11.92
N PRO A 92 7.70 13.96 11.08
CA PRO A 92 7.77 15.42 11.19
C PRO A 92 7.27 15.96 12.53
N LEU A 93 6.44 15.19 13.26
CA LEU A 93 5.97 15.54 14.60
C LEU A 93 7.08 15.59 15.67
N LEU A 94 8.27 15.06 15.37
CA LEU A 94 9.45 15.19 16.22
C LEU A 94 10.23 16.50 15.95
N MET A 95 9.79 17.31 14.99
CA MET A 95 10.49 18.49 14.46
C MET A 95 9.50 19.59 14.01
N VAL A 96 8.35 19.72 14.69
CA VAL A 96 7.19 20.55 14.26
C VAL A 96 7.58 22.00 13.93
N ASN A 97 8.46 22.61 14.73
CA ASN A 97 8.98 23.95 14.46
C ASN A 97 9.63 24.09 13.05
N ASN A 98 10.46 23.13 12.66
CA ASN A 98 11.19 23.18 11.39
C ASN A 98 10.35 22.63 10.21
N ALA A 99 9.47 21.64 10.47
CA ALA A 99 8.72 20.92 9.45
C ALA A 99 7.33 21.52 9.14
N CYS A 100 6.73 22.27 10.07
CA CYS A 100 5.36 22.76 9.96
C CYS A 100 5.25 24.29 10.15
N GLN A 101 5.95 24.86 11.14
CA GLN A 101 5.84 26.30 11.45
C GLN A 101 6.59 27.22 10.47
N SER A 102 7.30 26.65 9.49
CA SER A 102 7.75 27.36 8.29
C SER A 102 6.59 27.93 7.45
N CYS A 103 5.43 27.27 7.49
CA CYS A 103 4.21 27.64 6.76
C CYS A 103 3.01 27.93 7.68
N HIS A 104 2.97 27.36 8.88
CA HIS A 104 1.81 27.44 9.78
C HIS A 104 2.08 28.26 11.05
N SER A 105 1.52 29.47 11.10
CA SER A 105 1.57 30.38 12.27
C SER A 105 0.58 29.97 13.39
N VAL A 106 0.70 28.75 13.89
CA VAL A 106 -0.06 28.19 15.04
C VAL A 106 0.87 27.43 15.98
N SER A 107 0.41 27.11 17.20
CA SER A 107 1.26 26.42 18.18
C SER A 107 1.64 25.00 17.75
N GLU A 108 2.75 24.46 18.29
CA GLU A 108 3.13 23.06 18.04
C GLU A 108 2.09 22.09 18.60
N ASP A 109 1.45 22.42 19.72
CA ASP A 109 0.37 21.62 20.32
C ASP A 109 -0.88 21.58 19.42
N ASP A 110 -1.27 22.71 18.82
CA ASP A 110 -2.38 22.75 17.85
C ASP A 110 -2.08 21.86 16.64
N LEU A 111 -0.85 21.90 16.12
CA LEU A 111 -0.42 21.10 14.98
C LEU A 111 -0.41 19.61 15.32
N ASN A 112 0.22 19.24 16.44
CA ASN A 112 0.23 17.87 16.95
C ASN A 112 -1.19 17.32 17.18
N SER A 113 -2.07 18.12 17.77
CA SER A 113 -3.47 17.76 18.03
C SER A 113 -4.28 17.55 16.73
N ARG A 114 -4.07 18.41 15.72
CA ARG A 114 -4.70 18.26 14.40
C ARG A 114 -4.23 16.99 13.67
N VAL A 115 -2.94 16.70 13.69
CA VAL A 115 -2.42 15.47 13.06
C VAL A 115 -2.96 14.23 13.78
N LYS A 116 -2.90 14.19 15.12
CA LYS A 116 -3.50 13.11 15.91
C LYS A 116 -4.99 12.91 15.61
N THR A 117 -5.76 13.98 15.55
CA THR A 117 -7.19 13.94 15.19
C THR A 117 -7.43 13.32 13.81
N ILE A 118 -6.55 13.55 12.83
CA ILE A 118 -6.62 12.90 11.51
C ILE A 118 -6.32 11.39 11.64
N GLN A 119 -5.25 11.04 12.34
CA GLN A 119 -4.80 9.65 12.50
C GLN A 119 -5.82 8.81 13.28
N ASP A 120 -6.41 9.36 14.35
CA ASP A 120 -7.46 8.71 15.14
C ASP A 120 -8.72 8.43 14.30
N ARG A 121 -9.11 9.39 13.45
CA ARG A 121 -10.24 9.24 12.51
C ARG A 121 -9.93 8.21 11.41
N PHE A 122 -8.71 8.21 10.90
CA PHE A 122 -8.26 7.21 9.93
C PHE A 122 -8.29 5.80 10.52
N ILE A 123 -7.79 5.62 11.75
CA ILE A 123 -7.81 4.35 12.47
C ILE A 123 -9.25 3.87 12.70
N HIS A 124 -10.15 4.76 13.12
CA HIS A 124 -11.57 4.43 13.26
C HIS A 124 -12.20 3.96 11.94
N SER A 125 -12.01 4.71 10.85
CA SER A 125 -12.55 4.34 9.52
C SER A 125 -11.95 3.05 8.98
N ARG A 126 -10.65 2.80 9.23
CA ARG A 126 -9.98 1.54 8.90
C ARG A 126 -10.66 0.36 9.60
N ASP A 127 -10.95 0.47 10.89
CA ASP A 127 -11.50 -0.63 11.67
C ASP A 127 -12.94 -0.95 11.20
N VAL A 128 -13.77 0.07 10.93
CA VAL A 128 -15.11 -0.11 10.33
C VAL A 128 -15.07 -0.74 8.93
N ALA A 129 -14.05 -0.40 8.13
CA ALA A 129 -13.85 -0.99 6.80
C ALA A 129 -13.37 -2.46 6.90
N MET A 130 -12.44 -2.75 7.81
CA MET A 130 -11.98 -4.11 8.11
C MET A 130 -13.12 -5.01 8.61
N ASP A 131 -13.97 -4.53 9.53
CA ASP A 131 -15.15 -5.27 10.00
C ASP A 131 -16.12 -5.60 8.85
N SER A 132 -16.33 -4.66 7.93
CA SER A 132 -17.17 -4.88 6.74
C SER A 132 -16.55 -5.89 5.78
N LEU A 133 -15.22 -5.86 5.60
CA LEU A 133 -14.47 -6.83 4.81
C LEU A 133 -14.53 -8.24 5.44
N LEU A 134 -14.31 -8.37 6.74
CA LEU A 134 -14.38 -9.65 7.47
C LEU A 134 -15.79 -10.26 7.42
N ALA A 135 -16.84 -9.43 7.45
CA ALA A 135 -18.21 -9.89 7.24
C ALA A 135 -18.41 -10.48 5.84
N LEU A 136 -17.94 -9.80 4.78
CA LEU A 136 -17.99 -10.34 3.42
C LEU A 136 -17.17 -11.64 3.27
N ILE A 137 -15.98 -11.72 3.86
CA ILE A 137 -15.16 -12.95 3.85
C ILE A 137 -15.93 -14.11 4.49
N THR A 138 -16.55 -13.87 5.65
CA THR A 138 -17.36 -14.88 6.36
C THR A 138 -18.54 -15.37 5.52
N ASP A 139 -19.27 -14.46 4.86
CA ASP A 139 -20.38 -14.82 3.99
C ASP A 139 -19.91 -15.58 2.73
N LEU A 140 -18.76 -15.20 2.15
CA LEU A 140 -18.13 -15.88 1.02
C LEU A 140 -17.68 -17.31 1.35
N GLU A 141 -17.14 -17.53 2.56
CA GLU A 141 -16.75 -18.85 3.07
C GLU A 141 -17.96 -19.76 3.21
N LYS A 142 -19.04 -19.26 3.82
CA LYS A 142 -20.31 -19.99 3.94
C LYS A 142 -20.90 -20.32 2.57
N ALA A 143 -20.93 -19.35 1.66
CA ALA A 143 -21.49 -19.49 0.32
C ALA A 143 -20.82 -20.59 -0.52
N GLN A 144 -19.57 -20.98 -0.22
CA GLN A 144 -18.92 -22.13 -0.87
C GLN A 144 -19.66 -23.46 -0.66
N THR A 145 -20.52 -23.57 0.37
CA THR A 145 -21.07 -24.85 0.86
C THR A 145 -22.59 -24.88 1.07
N ASP A 146 -23.27 -23.73 1.07
CA ASP A 146 -24.70 -23.64 1.37
C ASP A 146 -25.64 -23.75 0.15
N GLY A 147 -25.08 -23.99 -1.04
CA GLY A 147 -25.82 -24.09 -2.29
C GLY A 147 -26.00 -22.76 -3.04
N THR A 148 -25.34 -21.68 -2.59
CA THR A 148 -25.27 -20.42 -3.33
C THR A 148 -24.73 -20.65 -4.75
N GLU A 149 -25.39 -20.03 -5.73
CA GLU A 149 -25.07 -20.13 -7.15
C GLU A 149 -23.63 -19.66 -7.45
N ALA A 150 -22.86 -20.46 -8.19
CA ALA A 150 -21.44 -20.20 -8.46
C ALA A 150 -21.18 -18.81 -9.10
N LYS A 151 -22.10 -18.31 -9.95
CA LYS A 151 -21.97 -16.97 -10.55
C LYS A 151 -22.10 -15.84 -9.53
N ARG A 152 -22.91 -16.02 -8.47
CA ARG A 152 -23.03 -15.05 -7.37
C ARG A 152 -21.76 -14.99 -6.53
N ILE A 153 -21.16 -16.15 -6.29
CA ILE A 153 -19.87 -16.29 -5.60
C ILE A 153 -18.76 -15.57 -6.41
N GLU A 154 -18.70 -15.81 -7.72
CA GLU A 154 -17.77 -15.14 -8.64
C GLU A 154 -17.89 -13.60 -8.56
N VAL A 155 -19.11 -13.07 -8.66
CA VAL A 155 -19.36 -11.62 -8.57
C VAL A 155 -18.98 -11.09 -7.18
N ALA A 156 -19.38 -11.77 -6.09
CA ALA A 156 -19.03 -11.38 -4.73
C ALA A 156 -17.51 -11.39 -4.46
N ARG A 157 -16.76 -12.30 -5.07
CA ARG A 157 -15.29 -12.33 -5.02
C ARG A 157 -14.65 -11.12 -5.69
N SER A 158 -15.20 -10.60 -6.78
CA SER A 158 -14.69 -9.37 -7.40
C SER A 158 -14.79 -8.17 -6.44
N TYR A 159 -15.88 -8.10 -5.67
CA TYR A 159 -16.05 -7.10 -4.62
C TYR A 159 -15.13 -7.33 -3.41
N HIS A 160 -14.85 -8.58 -3.04
CA HIS A 160 -13.84 -8.89 -2.03
C HIS A 160 -12.43 -8.45 -2.46
N ARG A 161 -12.03 -8.70 -3.72
CA ARG A 161 -10.78 -8.18 -4.29
C ARG A 161 -10.71 -6.66 -4.18
N LYS A 162 -11.76 -5.94 -4.59
CA LYS A 162 -11.83 -4.47 -4.49
C LYS A 162 -11.75 -3.95 -3.06
N ALA A 163 -12.60 -4.45 -2.16
CA ALA A 163 -12.65 -4.01 -0.77
C ALA A 163 -11.30 -4.22 -0.06
N SER A 164 -10.72 -5.41 -0.21
CA SER A 164 -9.39 -5.72 0.33
C SER A 164 -8.30 -4.82 -0.24
N PHE A 165 -8.26 -4.61 -1.56
CA PHE A 165 -7.23 -3.77 -2.18
C PHE A 165 -7.32 -2.31 -1.72
N PHE A 166 -8.53 -1.75 -1.62
CA PHE A 166 -8.74 -0.36 -1.20
C PHE A 166 -8.36 -0.14 0.27
N ILE A 167 -8.70 -1.10 1.15
CA ILE A 167 -8.28 -1.07 2.56
C ILE A 167 -6.77 -1.24 2.67
N ASP A 168 -6.19 -2.17 1.93
CA ASP A 168 -4.75 -2.49 1.97
C ASP A 168 -3.88 -1.35 1.42
N TYR A 169 -4.37 -0.61 0.42
CA TYR A 169 -3.76 0.60 -0.11
C TYR A 169 -3.59 1.67 0.97
N LEU A 170 -4.64 1.92 1.76
CA LEU A 170 -4.55 2.85 2.89
C LEU A 170 -3.76 2.26 4.06
N TYR A 171 -3.97 1.00 4.42
CA TYR A 171 -3.29 0.35 5.54
C TYR A 171 -1.78 0.25 5.36
N SER A 172 -1.33 0.11 4.11
CA SER A 172 0.10 0.05 3.77
C SER A 172 0.78 1.43 3.77
N GLU A 173 0.02 2.52 3.85
CA GLU A 173 0.54 3.90 3.89
C GLU A 173 0.72 4.40 5.33
N ASN A 174 1.94 4.82 5.66
CA ASN A 174 2.37 4.95 7.05
C ASN A 174 2.03 6.30 7.70
N SER A 175 1.40 7.24 6.99
CA SER A 175 0.99 8.54 7.57
C SER A 175 -0.29 8.46 8.40
N TYR A 176 -1.04 7.36 8.28
CA TYR A 176 -2.39 7.19 8.81
C TYR A 176 -3.33 8.32 8.31
N GLY A 177 -3.31 8.54 7.00
CA GLY A 177 -4.17 9.49 6.31
C GLY A 177 -3.77 10.97 6.44
N PHE A 178 -2.67 11.32 7.11
CA PHE A 178 -2.20 12.71 7.18
C PHE A 178 -1.89 13.29 5.79
N HIS A 179 -1.32 12.48 4.88
CA HIS A 179 -0.96 12.95 3.55
C HIS A 179 -2.17 13.36 2.70
N ALA A 180 -3.27 12.59 2.73
CA ALA A 180 -4.51 12.92 2.01
C ALA A 180 -5.77 12.44 2.78
N PRO A 181 -6.21 13.18 3.82
CA PRO A 181 -7.25 12.69 4.74
C PRO A 181 -8.64 12.59 4.10
N ALA A 182 -8.97 13.48 3.17
CA ALA A 182 -10.24 13.45 2.45
C ALA A 182 -10.31 12.25 1.48
N GLU A 183 -9.23 11.99 0.75
CA GLU A 183 -9.14 10.83 -0.16
C GLU A 183 -9.13 9.51 0.61
N SER A 184 -8.41 9.45 1.75
CA SER A 184 -8.47 8.28 2.64
C SER A 184 -9.91 8.00 3.12
N GLY A 185 -10.67 9.05 3.44
CA GLY A 185 -12.09 8.95 3.78
C GLY A 185 -12.95 8.40 2.64
N ARG A 186 -12.73 8.86 1.41
CA ARG A 186 -13.42 8.33 0.22
C ARG A 186 -13.09 6.85 0.00
N ILE A 187 -11.81 6.49 0.00
CA ILE A 187 -11.36 5.12 -0.29
C ILE A 187 -11.90 4.13 0.76
N PHE A 188 -11.97 4.51 2.05
CA PHE A 188 -12.64 3.66 3.05
C PHE A 188 -14.14 3.54 2.80
N ALA A 189 -14.84 4.61 2.40
CA ALA A 189 -16.26 4.54 2.07
C ALA A 189 -16.52 3.61 0.87
N ASP A 190 -15.70 3.70 -0.18
CA ASP A 190 -15.78 2.84 -1.37
C ASP A 190 -15.42 1.38 -1.05
N ALA A 191 -14.51 1.12 -0.10
CA ALA A 191 -14.21 -0.23 0.37
C ALA A 191 -15.37 -0.84 1.17
N ILE A 192 -16.03 -0.04 2.02
CA ILE A 192 -17.23 -0.44 2.77
C ILE A 192 -18.37 -0.74 1.79
N ASP A 193 -18.63 0.13 0.82
CA ASP A 193 -19.63 -0.08 -0.23
C ASP A 193 -19.32 -1.33 -1.07
N ALA A 194 -18.06 -1.54 -1.47
CA ALA A 194 -17.63 -2.75 -2.15
C ALA A 194 -17.92 -4.00 -1.29
N ALA A 195 -17.59 -3.98 0.01
CA ALA A 195 -17.90 -5.10 0.90
C ALA A 195 -19.41 -5.41 0.95
N ARG A 196 -20.27 -4.37 1.04
CA ARG A 196 -21.74 -4.53 1.03
C ARG A 196 -22.27 -5.01 -0.31
N LYS A 197 -21.71 -4.54 -1.44
CA LYS A 197 -22.05 -5.05 -2.78
C LYS A 197 -21.65 -6.51 -2.97
N GLY A 198 -20.56 -6.97 -2.35
CA GLY A 198 -20.22 -8.39 -2.29
C GLY A 198 -21.29 -9.22 -1.59
N GLN A 199 -21.78 -8.77 -0.43
CA GLN A 199 -22.87 -9.45 0.29
C GLN A 199 -24.18 -9.43 -0.53
N ALA A 200 -24.48 -8.30 -1.17
CA ALA A 200 -25.63 -8.15 -2.06
C ALA A 200 -25.54 -9.05 -3.32
N ALA A 201 -24.34 -9.32 -3.82
CA ALA A 201 -24.11 -10.26 -4.91
C ALA A 201 -24.41 -11.71 -4.51
N LEU A 202 -24.01 -12.13 -3.30
CA LEU A 202 -24.40 -13.45 -2.76
C LEU A 202 -25.92 -13.58 -2.64
N ALA A 203 -26.61 -12.51 -2.21
CA ALA A 203 -28.07 -12.43 -2.20
C ALA A 203 -28.71 -12.41 -3.62
N GLY A 204 -27.92 -12.18 -4.67
CA GLY A 204 -28.39 -12.10 -6.05
C GLY A 204 -29.01 -10.75 -6.45
N THR A 205 -28.79 -9.68 -5.67
CA THR A 205 -29.29 -8.33 -5.98
C THR A 205 -28.26 -7.46 -6.70
N VAL A 206 -26.99 -7.87 -6.71
CA VAL A 206 -25.92 -7.30 -7.55
C VAL A 206 -25.42 -8.40 -8.49
N THR A 207 -25.50 -8.19 -9.80
CA THR A 207 -25.11 -9.18 -10.82
C THR A 207 -23.80 -8.84 -11.53
N GLU A 208 -23.41 -7.56 -11.53
CA GLU A 208 -22.23 -7.08 -12.24
C GLU A 208 -21.00 -7.08 -11.32
N PRO A 209 -19.80 -7.42 -11.83
CA PRO A 209 -18.58 -7.43 -11.05
C PRO A 209 -18.10 -6.02 -10.66
N ALA A 210 -17.25 -5.95 -9.64
CA ALA A 210 -16.61 -4.71 -9.18
C ALA A 210 -15.65 -4.09 -10.21
N GLU A 211 -15.10 -4.93 -11.08
CA GLU A 211 -14.20 -4.60 -12.20
C GLU A 211 -14.75 -5.32 -13.44
N LEU A 212 -15.15 -4.58 -14.49
CA LEU A 212 -15.73 -5.19 -15.70
C LEU A 212 -14.71 -6.08 -16.45
N ASP A 213 -13.48 -5.58 -16.56
CA ASP A 213 -12.36 -6.31 -17.19
C ASP A 213 -11.58 -7.17 -16.16
N GLY A 214 -12.08 -7.28 -14.92
CA GLY A 214 -11.42 -7.93 -13.79
C GLY A 214 -10.99 -9.38 -14.05
N PRO A 215 -10.00 -9.90 -13.29
CA PRO A 215 -9.53 -11.26 -13.51
C PRO A 215 -10.63 -12.24 -13.08
N ASP A 216 -10.94 -13.21 -13.93
CA ASP A 216 -12.00 -14.21 -13.72
C ASP A 216 -11.97 -14.76 -12.27
N GLN A 217 -13.00 -14.49 -11.47
CA GLN A 217 -13.07 -14.92 -10.07
C GLN A 217 -13.71 -16.31 -9.90
N SER A 218 -13.87 -17.08 -10.98
CA SER A 218 -14.46 -18.43 -10.95
C SER A 218 -13.52 -19.48 -10.32
N GLY A 219 -14.05 -20.68 -10.13
CA GLY A 219 -13.33 -21.84 -9.58
C GLY A 219 -13.60 -22.09 -8.08
N PRO A 220 -13.21 -23.27 -7.56
CA PRO A 220 -13.36 -23.59 -6.14
C PRO A 220 -12.37 -22.80 -5.28
N ALA A 221 -12.73 -22.54 -4.01
CA ALA A 221 -11.73 -22.14 -3.03
C ALA A 221 -10.65 -23.22 -2.88
N PRO A 222 -9.36 -22.87 -2.75
CA PRO A 222 -8.32 -23.81 -2.40
C PRO A 222 -8.66 -24.58 -1.12
N SER A 223 -8.34 -25.88 -1.06
CA SER A 223 -8.45 -26.63 0.19
C SER A 223 -7.65 -25.91 1.28
N PRO A 224 -8.21 -25.67 2.49
CA PRO A 224 -7.48 -25.05 3.58
C PRO A 224 -6.17 -25.80 3.83
N LYS A 225 -5.04 -25.12 3.64
CA LYS A 225 -3.73 -25.71 3.97
C LYS A 225 -3.76 -26.04 5.45
N PRO A 226 -3.50 -27.30 5.87
CA PRO A 226 -3.65 -27.69 7.27
C PRO A 226 -2.79 -26.79 8.15
N ALA A 227 -3.37 -26.34 9.26
CA ALA A 227 -2.75 -25.43 10.22
C ALA A 227 -1.65 -26.13 11.05
N ASN A 228 -0.60 -26.61 10.37
CA ASN A 228 0.65 -27.14 10.93
C ASN A 228 1.71 -27.26 9.83
N ALA A 229 1.96 -26.16 9.13
CA ALA A 229 3.19 -25.94 8.38
C ALA A 229 3.85 -24.66 8.90
N THR A 230 4.47 -24.75 10.09
CA THR A 230 5.52 -23.81 10.49
C THR A 230 6.61 -23.88 9.43
N ALA A 231 6.57 -22.94 8.49
CA ALA A 231 7.70 -22.68 7.62
C ALA A 231 8.82 -22.16 8.51
N THR A 232 9.78 -23.04 8.85
CA THR A 232 11.03 -22.62 9.47
C THR A 232 11.60 -21.52 8.57
N PRO A 233 11.87 -20.30 9.08
CA PRO A 233 12.34 -19.23 8.23
C PRO A 233 13.67 -19.65 7.62
N THR A 234 13.71 -19.77 6.30
CA THR A 234 14.96 -19.96 5.57
C THR A 234 15.87 -18.79 5.91
N PRO A 235 17.09 -19.01 6.46
CA PRO A 235 18.01 -17.92 6.72
C PRO A 235 18.27 -17.16 5.41
N PRO A 236 18.36 -15.82 5.44
CA PRO A 236 18.76 -15.08 4.24
C PRO A 236 20.11 -15.59 3.76
N ALA A 237 20.23 -15.82 2.45
CA ALA A 237 21.49 -16.29 1.87
C ALA A 237 22.61 -15.31 2.20
N THR A 238 23.65 -15.78 2.88
CA THR A 238 24.83 -14.97 3.20
C THR A 238 25.44 -14.47 1.88
N PRO A 239 25.56 -13.14 1.67
CA PRO A 239 26.17 -12.64 0.45
C PRO A 239 27.64 -13.06 0.41
N THR A 240 28.04 -13.75 -0.65
CA THR A 240 29.44 -14.10 -0.90
C THR A 240 30.20 -12.81 -1.19
N VAL A 241 30.92 -12.30 -0.18
CA VAL A 241 31.81 -11.15 -0.35
C VAL A 241 33.04 -11.62 -1.12
N THR A 242 33.03 -11.46 -2.44
CA THR A 242 34.24 -11.60 -3.25
C THR A 242 35.23 -10.51 -2.83
N ALA A 243 36.42 -10.90 -2.36
CA ALA A 243 37.44 -9.94 -1.96
C ALA A 243 37.83 -9.04 -3.16
N PRO A 244 38.07 -7.73 -2.94
CA PRO A 244 38.54 -6.86 -4.00
C PRO A 244 39.95 -7.30 -4.47
N PRO A 245 40.26 -7.19 -5.77
CA PRO A 245 41.58 -7.56 -6.27
C PRO A 245 42.66 -6.63 -5.69
N SER A 246 43.81 -7.22 -5.33
CA SER A 246 44.96 -6.47 -4.82
C SER A 246 45.43 -5.40 -5.82
N PRO A 247 45.82 -4.20 -5.36
CA PRO A 247 46.35 -3.17 -6.24
C PRO A 247 47.66 -3.64 -6.90
N ALA A 248 47.78 -3.40 -8.20
CA ALA A 248 48.99 -3.73 -8.96
C ALA A 248 50.18 -2.89 -8.46
N GLY A 249 51.32 -3.56 -8.22
CA GLY A 249 52.52 -2.91 -7.71
C GLY A 249 53.12 -1.92 -8.70
N THR A 250 53.48 -0.73 -8.22
CA THR A 250 54.15 0.32 -8.98
C THR A 250 55.55 -0.14 -9.43
N PRO A 251 55.98 0.09 -10.69
CA PRO A 251 57.34 -0.20 -11.11
C PRO A 251 58.35 0.67 -10.38
N GLY A 252 59.35 0.05 -9.75
CA GLY A 252 60.43 0.76 -9.06
C GLY A 252 61.34 1.50 -10.05
N ALA A 253 61.70 2.74 -9.75
CA ALA A 253 62.63 3.52 -10.54
C ALA A 253 64.06 2.94 -10.43
N THR A 254 64.70 2.68 -11.57
CA THR A 254 66.09 2.26 -11.67
C THR A 254 67.02 3.44 -11.39
N GLY A 255 67.86 3.33 -10.36
CA GLY A 255 68.94 4.27 -10.07
C GLY A 255 70.28 3.54 -9.94
N THR A 256 71.21 3.86 -10.82
CA THR A 256 72.65 3.53 -10.77
C THR A 256 73.41 4.70 -11.42
N PRO A 257 74.67 4.96 -11.04
CA PRO A 257 75.80 4.06 -11.26
C PRO A 257 76.40 3.45 -9.98
#